data_AF-T1I2D7-F1
#
_entry.id   AF-T1I2D7-F1
#
_cell.length_a   1.000
_cell.length_b   1.000
_cell.length_c   1.000
_cell.angle_alpha   90.00
_cell.angle_beta   90.00
_cell.angle_gamma   90.00
#
_symmetry.space_group_name_H-M   'P 1'
#
loop_
_entity.id
_entity.type
_entity.pdbx_description
1 polymer ?
#
loop_
_entity_poly.entity_id
_entity_poly.type
_entity_poly.pdbx_seq_one_letter_code
_entity_poly.pdbx_strand_id
1 'polypeptide(L)'
;SSSQTQATFNNFIQMYEFTEEQIDWVLAEISYSRKQLDSDLEQIKEWLKLQHHLPACRLKESDNFLKNYLTGCKGSLEKTKRKLDAYYTFRSHSELFTNRDPLDPQYVQMRQLMTFAPVPVISEGRKIMFLFGSITKVDPEGFHFLPFLRAYLNCSELWLREVGIHPQLYLLGDYDKFTVQHLMKVKLLLVRDFVYYLLNEMPFRIAKISWINCPPFIVAFINKWVKPFLSKKLRDRLYITSNGIEEVIQDLENVPLPEQYGGDFPLRQLSEQWREEEAKRRQWYLNELSEQCDESKRVVSEDPTNPYFGVPGSLKRLVVD
;
A
#
# COMPACT_ATOMS: atom_id res chain seq x y z
N SER A 1 27.45 -6.42 12.41
CA SER A 1 26.06 -6.02 12.71
C SER A 1 25.18 -6.02 11.47
N SER A 2 25.56 -5.38 10.36
CA SER A 2 24.74 -5.32 9.12
C SER A 2 24.39 -6.67 8.49
N SER A 3 25.27 -7.67 8.53
CA SER A 3 25.02 -9.00 7.97
C SER A 3 23.98 -9.81 8.75
N GLN A 4 23.96 -9.68 10.09
CA GLN A 4 22.95 -10.30 10.94
C GLN A 4 21.58 -9.66 10.72
N THR A 5 21.51 -8.33 10.64
CA THR A 5 20.24 -7.64 10.38
C THR A 5 19.65 -8.02 9.02
N GLN A 6 20.47 -8.15 7.97
CA GLN A 6 20.03 -8.60 6.66
C GLN A 6 19.50 -10.04 6.68
N ALA A 7 20.19 -10.95 7.38
CA ALA A 7 19.73 -12.33 7.52
C ALA A 7 18.38 -12.40 8.25
N THR A 8 18.19 -11.61 9.31
CA THR A 8 16.91 -11.52 10.02
C THR A 8 15.80 -10.96 9.15
N PHE A 9 16.06 -9.90 8.38
CA PHE A 9 15.08 -9.35 7.45
C PHE A 9 14.66 -10.36 6.38
N ASN A 10 15.64 -11.03 5.76
CA ASN A 10 15.36 -12.06 4.75
C ASN A 10 14.53 -13.22 5.35
N ASN A 11 14.79 -13.61 6.59
CA ASN A 11 13.96 -14.61 7.28
C ASN A 11 12.51 -14.14 7.44
N PHE A 12 12.28 -12.87 7.77
CA PHE A 12 10.92 -12.32 7.81
C PHE A 12 10.27 -12.31 6.43
N ILE A 13 10.98 -11.89 5.38
CA ILE A 13 10.46 -11.92 4.00
C ILE A 13 10.05 -13.33 3.60
N GLN A 14 10.87 -14.34 3.89
CA GLN A 14 10.56 -15.74 3.63
C GLN A 14 9.28 -16.23 4.33
N MET A 15 8.91 -15.65 5.48
CA MET A 15 7.62 -15.97 6.13
C MET A 15 6.42 -15.53 5.27
N TYR A 16 6.58 -14.51 4.44
CA TYR A 16 5.53 -14.02 3.54
C TYR A 16 5.60 -14.60 2.13
N GLU A 17 6.75 -15.12 1.68
CA GLU A 17 6.86 -15.77 0.38
C GLU A 17 5.93 -16.98 0.30
N PHE A 18 5.07 -17.02 -0.72
CA PHE A 18 4.14 -18.11 -0.92
C PHE A 18 4.87 -19.31 -1.53
N THR A 19 4.61 -20.52 -1.04
CA THR A 19 5.04 -21.74 -1.74
C THR A 19 4.31 -21.86 -3.07
N GLU A 20 4.81 -22.67 -3.99
CA GLU A 20 4.14 -22.90 -5.29
C GLU A 20 2.69 -23.37 -5.11
N GLU A 21 2.44 -24.29 -4.16
CA GLU A 21 1.09 -24.74 -3.82
C GLU A 21 0.19 -23.61 -3.31
N GLN A 22 0.74 -22.72 -2.48
CA GLN A 22 0.01 -21.56 -1.98
C GLN A 22 -0.28 -20.57 -3.10
N ILE A 23 0.63 -20.37 -4.05
CA ILE A 23 0.39 -19.55 -5.25
C ILE A 23 -0.74 -20.16 -6.09
N ASP A 24 -0.71 -21.48 -6.33
CA ASP A 24 -1.78 -22.17 -7.05
C ASP A 24 -3.15 -22.01 -6.38
N TRP A 25 -3.19 -22.06 -5.06
CA TRP A 25 -4.40 -21.81 -4.30
C TRP A 25 -4.91 -20.37 -4.51
N VAL A 26 -4.03 -19.37 -4.41
CA VAL A 26 -4.39 -17.96 -4.63
C VAL A 26 -4.94 -17.75 -6.03
N LEU A 27 -4.29 -18.36 -7.03
CA LEU A 27 -4.69 -18.30 -8.42
C LEU A 27 -6.06 -18.97 -8.64
N ALA A 28 -6.31 -20.14 -8.02
CA ALA A 28 -7.60 -20.82 -8.08
C ALA A 28 -8.74 -19.99 -7.46
N GLU A 29 -8.52 -19.30 -6.33
CA GLU A 29 -9.51 -18.43 -5.66
C GLU A 29 -10.07 -17.33 -6.59
N ILE A 30 -9.23 -16.85 -7.51
CA ILE A 30 -9.58 -15.81 -8.48
C ILE A 30 -9.87 -16.38 -9.88
N SER A 31 -9.99 -17.70 -10.01
CA SER A 31 -10.22 -18.40 -11.27
C SER A 31 -9.18 -18.06 -12.34
N TYR A 32 -7.92 -17.98 -11.94
CA TYR A 32 -6.79 -17.61 -12.78
C TYR A 32 -5.80 -18.77 -12.83
N SER A 33 -5.29 -19.15 -13.99
CA SER A 33 -4.34 -20.28 -14.10
C SER A 33 -2.91 -19.76 -14.27
N ARG A 34 -1.89 -20.57 -13.91
CA ARG A 34 -0.48 -20.24 -14.17
C ARG A 34 -0.22 -19.88 -15.62
N LYS A 35 -0.72 -20.73 -16.54
CA LYS A 35 -0.59 -20.51 -17.99
C LYS A 35 -1.17 -19.15 -18.40
N GLN A 36 -2.32 -18.78 -17.85
CA GLN A 36 -2.93 -17.47 -18.14
C GLN A 36 -2.11 -16.33 -17.51
N LEU A 37 -1.65 -16.47 -16.26
CA LEU A 37 -0.80 -15.48 -15.60
C LEU A 37 0.47 -15.18 -16.40
N ASP A 38 1.18 -16.23 -16.85
CA ASP A 38 2.41 -16.06 -17.62
C ASP A 38 2.13 -15.44 -19.00
N SER A 39 1.05 -15.84 -19.66
CA SER A 39 0.62 -15.23 -20.93
C SER A 39 0.22 -13.76 -20.77
N ASP A 40 -0.46 -13.41 -19.69
CA ASP A 40 -0.90 -12.05 -19.41
C ASP A 40 0.26 -11.15 -18.94
N LEU A 41 1.24 -11.71 -18.24
CA LEU A 41 2.47 -11.02 -17.87
C LEU A 41 3.20 -10.50 -19.12
N GLU A 42 3.39 -11.35 -20.11
CA GLU A 42 4.02 -10.94 -21.37
C GLU A 42 3.17 -9.90 -22.12
N GLN A 43 1.85 -10.05 -22.14
CA GLN A 43 0.96 -9.02 -22.72
C GLN A 43 1.06 -7.66 -22.00
N ILE A 44 1.21 -7.64 -20.67
CA ILE A 44 1.38 -6.40 -19.91
C ILE A 44 2.75 -5.78 -20.19
N LYS A 45 3.82 -6.58 -20.28
CA LYS A 45 5.15 -6.09 -20.65
C LYS A 45 5.14 -5.45 -22.04
N GLU A 46 4.52 -6.10 -23.03
CA GLU A 46 4.36 -5.53 -24.38
C GLU A 46 3.51 -4.26 -24.37
N TRP A 47 2.41 -4.24 -23.62
CA TRP A 47 1.58 -3.04 -23.49
C TRP A 47 2.36 -1.86 -22.87
N LEU A 48 3.17 -2.10 -21.84
CA LEU A 48 4.00 -1.07 -21.20
C LEU A 48 5.02 -0.45 -22.17
N LYS A 49 5.58 -1.22 -23.11
CA LYS A 49 6.47 -0.67 -24.15
C LYS A 49 5.79 0.41 -24.98
N LEU A 50 4.50 0.24 -25.25
CA LEU A 50 3.68 1.17 -26.05
C LEU A 50 3.22 2.42 -25.26
N GLN A 51 3.34 2.43 -23.94
CA GLN A 51 2.90 3.56 -23.11
C GLN A 51 3.98 4.63 -22.99
N HIS A 52 4.19 5.41 -24.05
CA HIS A 52 5.29 6.39 -24.14
C HIS A 52 5.18 7.58 -23.18
N HIS A 53 3.99 7.87 -22.65
CA HIS A 53 3.78 8.89 -21.61
C HIS A 53 4.24 8.46 -20.23
N LEU A 54 4.31 7.16 -19.97
CA LEU A 54 4.75 6.63 -18.70
C LEU A 54 6.30 6.73 -18.58
N PRO A 55 6.85 6.85 -17.36
CA PRO A 55 8.29 6.98 -17.12
C PRO A 55 9.09 5.76 -17.60
N ALA A 56 10.40 5.92 -17.79
CA ALA A 56 11.27 4.86 -18.30
C ALA A 56 11.38 3.68 -17.33
N CYS A 57 11.27 3.94 -16.02
CA CYS A 57 11.27 2.92 -14.97
C CYS A 57 10.21 1.84 -15.18
N ARG A 58 9.11 2.13 -15.90
CA ARG A 58 8.05 1.15 -16.19
C ARG A 58 8.54 -0.10 -16.90
N LEU A 59 9.64 0.02 -17.67
CA LEU A 59 10.23 -1.08 -18.44
C LEU A 59 11.23 -1.89 -17.62
N LYS A 60 11.54 -1.44 -16.40
CA LYS A 60 12.49 -2.06 -15.48
C LYS A 60 11.79 -2.78 -14.32
N GLU A 61 10.45 -2.80 -14.31
CA GLU A 61 9.71 -3.48 -13.24
C GLU A 61 9.91 -4.98 -13.27
N SER A 62 9.94 -5.59 -12.09
CA SER A 62 10.11 -7.03 -11.95
C SER A 62 8.83 -7.79 -12.32
N ASP A 63 8.99 -9.06 -12.66
CA ASP A 63 7.86 -9.97 -12.87
C ASP A 63 6.97 -10.06 -11.62
N ASN A 64 7.56 -10.03 -10.42
CA ASN A 64 6.81 -10.01 -9.16
C ASN A 64 5.90 -8.79 -9.05
N PHE A 65 6.40 -7.60 -9.39
CA PHE A 65 5.59 -6.38 -9.40
C PHE A 65 4.40 -6.52 -10.35
N LEU A 66 4.62 -6.96 -11.58
CA LEU A 66 3.54 -7.10 -12.57
C LEU A 66 2.56 -8.23 -12.22
N LYS A 67 3.04 -9.36 -11.70
CA LYS A 67 2.21 -10.47 -11.20
C LYS A 67 1.32 -10.04 -10.03
N ASN A 68 1.81 -9.15 -9.16
CA ASN A 68 0.99 -8.55 -8.11
C ASN A 68 -0.20 -7.76 -8.68
N TYR A 69 0.03 -6.96 -9.73
CA TYR A 69 -1.06 -6.25 -10.40
C TYR A 69 -2.07 -7.18 -11.07
N LEU A 70 -1.60 -8.21 -11.79
CA LEU A 70 -2.47 -9.19 -12.45
C LEU A 70 -3.35 -9.96 -11.47
N THR A 71 -2.74 -10.51 -10.41
CA THR A 71 -3.45 -11.29 -9.38
C THR A 71 -4.37 -10.40 -8.52
N GLY A 72 -3.91 -9.21 -8.15
CA GLY A 72 -4.71 -8.20 -7.47
C GLY A 72 -5.95 -7.77 -8.26
N CYS A 73 -5.84 -7.74 -9.59
CA CYS A 73 -6.94 -7.45 -10.52
C CYS A 73 -7.76 -8.67 -10.92
N LYS A 74 -7.51 -9.85 -10.32
CA LYS A 74 -8.19 -11.12 -10.64
C LYS A 74 -8.08 -11.52 -12.11
N GLY A 75 -6.90 -11.33 -12.72
CA GLY A 75 -6.66 -11.62 -14.13
C GLY A 75 -7.32 -10.66 -15.12
N SER A 76 -7.98 -9.60 -14.65
CA SER A 76 -8.56 -8.59 -15.54
C SER A 76 -7.48 -7.68 -16.11
N LEU A 77 -7.03 -7.97 -17.34
CA LEU A 77 -6.07 -7.14 -18.08
C LEU A 77 -6.49 -5.67 -18.16
N GLU A 78 -7.77 -5.38 -18.35
CA GLU A 78 -8.31 -4.00 -18.37
C GLU A 78 -8.05 -3.28 -17.04
N LYS A 79 -8.41 -3.90 -15.92
CA LYS A 79 -8.18 -3.31 -14.58
C LYS A 79 -6.69 -3.17 -14.29
N THR A 80 -5.89 -4.17 -14.66
CA THR A 80 -4.43 -4.14 -14.51
C THR A 80 -3.81 -2.95 -15.22
N LYS A 81 -4.13 -2.77 -16.51
CA LYS A 81 -3.64 -1.64 -17.32
C LYS A 81 -4.06 -0.30 -16.70
N ARG A 82 -5.33 -0.16 -16.31
CA ARG A 82 -5.84 1.06 -15.66
C ARG A 82 -5.11 1.39 -14.35
N LYS A 83 -4.88 0.40 -13.49
CA LYS A 83 -4.17 0.60 -12.21
C LYS A 83 -2.70 0.94 -12.42
N LEU A 84 -2.02 0.27 -13.36
CA LEU A 84 -0.62 0.56 -13.70
C LEU A 84 -0.48 1.98 -14.27
N ASP A 85 -1.35 2.37 -15.19
CA ASP A 85 -1.36 3.72 -15.74
C ASP A 85 -1.57 4.78 -14.64
N ALA A 86 -2.57 4.57 -13.77
CA ALA A 86 -2.82 5.44 -12.62
C ALA A 86 -1.62 5.52 -11.67
N TYR A 87 -0.99 4.38 -11.36
CA TYR A 87 0.16 4.28 -10.45
C TYR A 87 1.35 5.14 -10.89
N TYR A 88 1.58 5.28 -12.19
CA TYR A 88 2.63 6.16 -12.71
C TYR A 88 2.15 7.60 -12.88
N THR A 89 0.93 7.78 -13.39
CA THR A 89 0.37 9.11 -13.69
C THR A 89 0.17 9.94 -12.43
N PHE A 90 -0.38 9.35 -11.38
CA PHE A 90 -0.75 10.08 -10.17
C PHE A 90 0.46 10.58 -9.36
N ARG A 91 1.64 9.97 -9.55
CA ARG A 91 2.91 10.46 -8.96
C ARG A 91 3.19 11.93 -9.25
N SER A 92 2.75 12.41 -10.42
CA SER A 92 2.99 13.80 -10.85
C SER A 92 1.91 14.77 -10.35
N HIS A 93 0.84 14.27 -9.72
CA HIS A 93 -0.37 15.02 -9.41
C HIS A 93 -0.63 15.23 -7.91
N SER A 94 0.12 14.57 -7.04
CA SER A 94 -0.06 14.68 -5.59
C SER A 94 1.25 14.93 -4.84
N GLU A 95 1.20 15.79 -3.82
CA GLU A 95 2.32 16.05 -2.90
C GLU A 95 2.78 14.76 -2.17
N LEU A 96 1.94 13.73 -2.13
CA LEU A 96 2.30 12.41 -1.57
C LEU A 96 3.60 11.86 -2.16
N PHE A 97 3.85 12.09 -3.45
CA PHE A 97 4.98 11.50 -4.18
C PHE A 97 6.16 12.47 -4.38
N THR A 98 6.07 13.71 -3.88
CA THR A 98 7.21 14.61 -3.88
C THR A 98 8.23 14.18 -2.82
N ASN A 99 9.51 14.52 -2.97
CA ASN A 99 10.58 14.22 -1.99
C ASN A 99 10.46 12.83 -1.33
N ARG A 100 10.77 11.79 -2.09
CA ARG A 100 10.67 10.39 -1.65
C ARG A 100 11.88 9.90 -0.83
N ASP A 101 12.76 10.82 -0.40
CA ASP A 101 14.02 10.48 0.25
C ASP A 101 13.78 9.77 1.61
N PRO A 102 14.17 8.50 1.77
CA PRO A 102 14.04 7.79 3.04
C PRO A 102 14.97 8.33 4.14
N LEU A 103 15.90 9.24 3.80
CA LEU A 103 16.77 9.94 4.75
C LEU A 103 16.38 11.41 4.99
N ASP A 104 15.25 11.87 4.44
CA ASP A 104 14.72 13.20 4.76
C ASP A 104 14.49 13.32 6.29
N PRO A 105 14.91 14.43 6.93
CA PRO A 105 14.82 14.55 8.39
C PRO A 105 13.40 14.39 8.95
N GLN A 106 12.38 14.92 8.28
CA GLN A 106 10.99 14.79 8.73
C GLN A 106 10.47 13.36 8.51
N TYR A 107 10.89 12.72 7.41
CA TYR A 107 10.59 11.31 7.16
C TYR A 107 11.22 10.39 8.21
N VAL A 108 12.52 10.55 8.49
CA VAL A 108 13.23 9.78 9.51
C VAL A 108 12.61 9.99 10.90
N GLN A 109 12.29 11.23 11.26
CA GLN A 109 11.60 11.55 12.51
C GLN A 109 10.25 10.83 12.60
N MET A 110 9.44 10.89 11.54
CA MET A 110 8.14 10.21 11.52
C MET A 110 8.30 8.69 11.61
N ARG A 111 9.27 8.11 10.91
CA ARG A 111 9.58 6.67 10.98
C ARG A 111 10.09 6.21 12.35
N GLN A 112 10.69 7.09 13.15
CA GLN A 112 11.03 6.81 14.55
C GLN A 112 9.81 6.90 15.47
N LEU A 113 8.82 7.72 15.12
CA LEU A 113 7.59 7.94 15.87
C LEU A 113 6.50 6.89 15.57
N MET A 114 6.72 5.99 14.61
CA MET A 114 5.72 4.98 14.23
C MET A 114 6.31 3.58 14.15
N THR A 115 5.44 2.60 14.36
CA THR A 115 5.67 1.21 14.02
C THR A 115 4.80 0.88 12.82
N PHE A 116 5.41 0.45 11.71
CA PHE A 116 4.70 0.07 10.51
C PHE A 116 5.41 -1.07 9.79
N ALA A 117 4.74 -2.22 9.74
CA ALA A 117 5.30 -3.44 9.16
C ALA A 117 4.18 -4.42 8.76
N PRO A 118 4.44 -5.31 7.79
CA PRO A 118 3.61 -6.50 7.64
C PRO A 118 3.82 -7.41 8.86
N VAL A 119 2.83 -8.24 9.15
CA VAL A 119 2.82 -9.30 10.18
C VAL A 119 2.39 -10.59 9.47
N PRO A 120 3.15 -11.69 9.58
CA PRO A 120 2.80 -12.90 8.86
C PRO A 120 1.63 -13.55 9.58
N VAL A 121 0.48 -13.66 8.91
CA VAL A 121 -0.74 -14.25 9.48
C VAL A 121 -1.19 -15.39 8.59
N ILE A 122 -1.62 -16.51 9.20
CA ILE A 122 -2.21 -17.64 8.50
C ILE A 122 -3.61 -17.89 9.05
N SER A 123 -4.64 -17.64 8.24
CA SER A 123 -6.04 -17.89 8.61
C SER A 123 -6.75 -18.76 7.60
N GLU A 124 -7.49 -19.76 8.06
CA GLU A 124 -8.15 -20.77 7.22
C GLU A 124 -7.17 -21.46 6.25
N GLY A 125 -5.95 -21.71 6.72
CA GLY A 125 -4.86 -22.28 5.91
C GLY A 125 -4.26 -21.31 4.87
N ARG A 126 -4.62 -20.02 4.90
CA ARG A 126 -4.19 -19.02 3.91
C ARG A 126 -3.26 -18.00 4.53
N LYS A 127 -2.14 -17.73 3.85
CA LYS A 127 -1.29 -16.59 4.18
C LYS A 127 -2.04 -15.28 3.87
N ILE A 128 -2.01 -14.37 4.83
CA ILE A 128 -2.63 -13.05 4.77
C ILE A 128 -1.53 -12.00 4.86
N MET A 129 -1.59 -10.99 3.99
CA MET A 129 -0.83 -9.77 4.22
C MET A 129 -1.57 -8.96 5.29
N PHE A 130 -1.08 -9.02 6.52
CA PHE A 130 -1.60 -8.24 7.63
C PHE A 130 -0.66 -7.06 7.89
N LEU A 131 -1.08 -5.84 7.58
CA LEU A 131 -0.26 -4.66 7.84
C LEU A 131 -0.68 -4.00 9.13
N PHE A 132 0.29 -3.83 10.02
CA PHE A 132 0.09 -3.16 11.29
C PHE A 132 0.69 -1.76 11.23
N GLY A 133 -0.04 -0.75 11.71
CA GLY A 133 0.45 0.63 11.87
C GLY A 133 0.02 1.26 13.19
N SER A 134 0.94 1.94 13.88
CA SER A 134 0.65 2.75 15.07
C SER A 134 1.69 3.85 15.25
N ILE A 135 1.37 4.90 16.01
CA ILE A 135 2.38 5.82 16.53
C ILE A 135 2.82 5.35 17.93
N THR A 136 4.11 5.42 18.23
CA THR A 136 4.73 4.76 19.39
C THR A 136 4.62 5.56 20.69
N LYS A 137 4.37 6.87 20.59
CA LYS A 137 4.20 7.79 21.72
C LYS A 137 3.35 8.98 21.31
N VAL A 138 2.80 9.68 22.31
CA VAL A 138 2.10 10.96 22.12
C VAL A 138 3.16 12.03 21.84
N ASP A 139 3.33 12.43 20.58
CA ASP A 139 4.30 13.46 20.17
C ASP A 139 3.73 14.32 19.02
N PRO A 140 2.82 15.25 19.34
CA PRO A 140 2.21 16.09 18.32
C PRO A 140 3.23 16.96 17.60
N GLU A 141 4.33 17.38 18.24
CA GLU A 141 5.35 18.24 17.64
C GLU A 141 6.14 17.49 16.56
N GLY A 142 6.61 16.28 16.86
CA GLY A 142 7.33 15.41 15.94
C GLY A 142 6.47 14.75 14.86
N PHE A 143 5.13 14.84 14.96
CA PHE A 143 4.23 14.30 13.96
C PHE A 143 4.15 15.18 12.71
N HIS A 144 4.48 14.60 11.55
CA HIS A 144 4.36 15.25 10.25
C HIS A 144 3.45 14.43 9.35
N PHE A 145 2.26 14.98 9.04
CA PHE A 145 1.20 14.21 8.39
C PHE A 145 1.57 13.69 6.99
N LEU A 146 2.28 14.49 6.19
CA LEU A 146 2.72 14.09 4.86
C LEU A 146 3.79 12.97 4.93
N PRO A 147 4.88 13.11 5.72
CA PRO A 147 5.78 11.99 6.03
C PRO A 147 5.10 10.74 6.58
N PHE A 148 4.04 10.90 7.40
CA PHE A 148 3.27 9.76 7.92
C PHE A 148 2.63 8.97 6.79
N LEU A 149 1.95 9.63 5.85
CA LEU A 149 1.37 8.96 4.68
C LEU A 149 2.46 8.40 3.75
N ARG A 150 3.59 9.09 3.61
CA ARG A 150 4.73 8.59 2.82
C ARG A 150 5.35 7.32 3.38
N ALA A 151 5.32 7.11 4.69
CA ALA A 151 5.79 5.86 5.27
C ALA A 151 5.01 4.66 4.73
N TYR A 152 3.68 4.77 4.63
CA TYR A 152 2.84 3.74 4.00
C TYR A 152 3.21 3.54 2.53
N LEU A 153 3.36 4.66 1.81
CA LEU A 153 3.65 4.67 0.38
C LEU A 153 5.00 4.00 0.09
N ASN A 154 6.08 4.47 0.74
CA ASN A 154 7.44 3.97 0.52
C ASN A 154 7.60 2.50 0.93
N CYS A 155 7.05 2.08 2.07
CA CYS A 155 7.05 0.66 2.44
C CYS A 155 6.31 -0.20 1.41
N SER A 156 5.16 0.27 0.91
CA SER A 156 4.38 -0.49 -0.09
C SER A 156 5.17 -0.74 -1.37
N GLU A 157 6.04 0.18 -1.78
CA GLU A 157 6.88 0.00 -2.96
C GLU A 157 7.85 -1.18 -2.85
N LEU A 158 8.41 -1.38 -1.65
CA LEU A 158 9.25 -2.55 -1.39
C LEU A 158 8.40 -3.81 -1.33
N TRP A 159 7.24 -3.76 -0.67
CA TRP A 159 6.37 -4.94 -0.56
C TRP A 159 5.95 -5.50 -1.91
N LEU A 160 5.59 -4.60 -2.85
CA LEU A 160 5.20 -5.00 -4.21
C LEU A 160 6.32 -5.71 -4.98
N ARG A 161 7.58 -5.57 -4.56
CA ARG A 161 8.75 -6.10 -5.26
C ARG A 161 9.45 -7.24 -4.51
N GLU A 162 9.39 -7.25 -3.19
CA GLU A 162 10.14 -8.16 -2.32
C GLU A 162 9.28 -9.30 -1.75
N VAL A 163 7.98 -9.10 -1.54
CA VAL A 163 7.16 -10.02 -0.71
C VAL A 163 6.36 -11.02 -1.57
N GLY A 164 6.30 -10.81 -2.90
CA GLY A 164 5.68 -11.74 -3.85
C GLY A 164 4.17 -11.52 -4.05
N ILE A 165 3.44 -12.54 -4.53
CA ILE A 165 1.98 -12.45 -4.79
C ILE A 165 1.21 -12.40 -3.47
N HIS A 166 0.29 -11.44 -3.32
CA HIS A 166 -0.53 -11.31 -2.12
C HIS A 166 -2.04 -11.45 -2.40
N PRO A 167 -2.70 -12.46 -1.81
CA PRO A 167 -4.11 -12.69 -2.07
C PRO A 167 -4.99 -11.62 -1.43
N GLN A 168 -4.78 -11.28 -0.16
CA GLN A 168 -5.67 -10.40 0.57
C GLN A 168 -4.92 -9.53 1.55
N LEU A 169 -5.38 -8.29 1.70
CA LEU A 169 -4.80 -7.29 2.58
C LEU A 169 -5.72 -7.01 3.78
N TYR A 170 -5.20 -7.22 4.98
CA TYR A 170 -5.79 -6.77 6.23
C TYR A 170 -5.00 -5.56 6.73
N LEU A 171 -5.68 -4.44 6.98
CA LEU A 171 -5.07 -3.23 7.52
C LEU A 171 -5.48 -3.07 8.98
N LEU A 172 -4.53 -2.99 9.89
CA LEU A 172 -4.76 -2.66 11.30
C LEU A 172 -4.07 -1.34 11.65
N GLY A 173 -4.85 -0.38 12.14
CA GLY A 173 -4.35 0.87 12.71
C GLY A 173 -4.69 0.99 14.18
N ASP A 174 -3.69 1.24 15.03
CA ASP A 174 -3.90 1.57 16.45
C ASP A 174 -3.83 3.09 16.67
N TYR A 175 -4.89 3.65 17.25
CA TYR A 175 -5.07 5.07 17.49
C TYR A 175 -4.92 5.49 18.97
N ASP A 176 -4.49 4.59 19.87
CA ASP A 176 -4.37 4.84 21.32
C ASP A 176 -3.54 6.10 21.67
N LYS A 177 -2.49 6.37 20.88
CA LYS A 177 -1.58 7.51 21.10
C LYS A 177 -1.94 8.77 20.31
N PHE A 178 -3.00 8.73 19.49
CA PHE A 178 -3.44 9.92 18.74
C PHE A 178 -4.17 10.89 19.66
N THR A 179 -3.93 12.19 19.42
CA THR A 179 -4.58 13.29 20.16
C THR A 179 -5.21 14.27 19.18
N VAL A 180 -6.05 15.17 19.69
CA VAL A 180 -6.65 16.25 18.88
C VAL A 180 -5.56 17.11 18.21
N GLN A 181 -4.41 17.33 18.87
CA GLN A 181 -3.30 18.09 18.28
C GLN A 181 -2.71 17.40 17.03
N HIS A 182 -2.63 16.06 17.03
CA HIS A 182 -2.27 15.31 15.83
C HIS A 182 -3.32 15.49 14.73
N LEU A 183 -4.61 15.42 15.08
CA LEU A 183 -5.69 15.61 14.13
C LEU A 183 -5.65 16.98 13.46
N MET A 184 -5.31 18.04 14.19
CA MET A 184 -5.19 19.40 13.63
C MET A 184 -4.09 19.53 12.57
N LYS A 185 -3.14 18.60 12.51
CA LYS A 185 -2.09 18.55 11.48
C LYS A 185 -2.53 17.82 10.21
N VAL A 186 -3.70 17.17 10.21
CA VAL A 186 -4.21 16.41 9.06
C VAL A 186 -4.65 17.35 7.95
N LYS A 187 -4.15 17.11 6.74
CA LYS A 187 -4.53 17.83 5.52
C LYS A 187 -5.55 17.02 4.72
N LEU A 188 -6.78 17.52 4.57
CA LEU A 188 -7.89 16.79 3.93
C LEU A 188 -7.61 16.40 2.47
N LEU A 189 -6.89 17.24 1.71
CA LEU A 189 -6.51 16.92 0.33
C LEU A 189 -5.58 15.70 0.27
N LEU A 190 -4.64 15.57 1.21
CA LEU A 190 -3.76 14.40 1.27
C LEU A 190 -4.52 13.14 1.72
N VAL A 191 -5.56 13.27 2.55
CA VAL A 191 -6.44 12.14 2.91
C VAL A 191 -7.16 11.62 1.66
N ARG A 192 -7.75 12.52 0.87
CA ARG A 192 -8.39 12.17 -0.41
C ARG A 192 -7.38 11.48 -1.34
N ASP A 193 -6.20 12.06 -1.52
CA ASP A 193 -5.17 11.52 -2.40
C ASP A 193 -4.67 10.15 -1.93
N PHE A 194 -4.54 9.95 -0.62
CA PHE A 194 -4.11 8.67 -0.06
C PHE A 194 -5.18 7.58 -0.22
N VAL A 195 -6.46 7.93 -0.04
CA VAL A 195 -7.57 7.01 -0.35
C VAL A 195 -7.59 6.68 -1.85
N TYR A 196 -7.34 7.66 -2.72
CA TYR A 196 -7.23 7.41 -4.16
C TYR A 196 -6.09 6.44 -4.47
N TYR A 197 -4.88 6.69 -3.96
CA TYR A 197 -3.73 5.82 -4.09
C TYR A 197 -4.02 4.37 -3.66
N LEU A 198 -4.56 4.20 -2.45
CA LEU A 198 -4.83 2.88 -1.89
C LEU A 198 -5.85 2.09 -2.72
N LEU A 199 -6.86 2.75 -3.28
CA LEU A 199 -7.97 2.08 -3.96
C LEU A 199 -7.79 1.96 -5.47
N ASN A 200 -7.15 2.94 -6.11
CA ASN A 200 -7.06 3.05 -7.56
C ASN A 200 -5.69 2.65 -8.09
N GLU A 201 -4.60 2.86 -7.36
CA GLU A 201 -3.26 2.55 -7.85
C GLU A 201 -2.75 1.21 -7.34
N MET A 202 -2.94 0.96 -6.04
CA MET A 202 -2.42 -0.26 -5.43
C MET A 202 -3.20 -1.50 -5.90
N PRO A 203 -2.51 -2.63 -6.14
CA PRO A 203 -3.16 -3.88 -6.56
C PRO A 203 -3.74 -4.68 -5.38
N PHE A 204 -3.95 -4.06 -4.23
CA PHE A 204 -4.40 -4.78 -3.04
C PHE A 204 -5.87 -5.17 -3.10
N ARG A 205 -6.15 -6.46 -2.83
CA ARG A 205 -7.51 -6.94 -2.50
C ARG A 205 -7.76 -6.74 -1.00
N ILE A 206 -8.20 -5.55 -0.62
CA ILE A 206 -8.52 -5.22 0.79
C ILE A 206 -9.61 -6.19 1.29
N ALA A 207 -9.32 -6.96 2.34
CA ALA A 207 -10.26 -7.87 2.98
C ALA A 207 -10.94 -7.22 4.18
N LYS A 208 -10.16 -6.60 5.07
CA LYS A 208 -10.63 -5.91 6.28
C LYS A 208 -9.75 -4.69 6.56
N ILE A 209 -10.36 -3.61 7.05
CA ILE A 209 -9.67 -2.44 7.60
C ILE A 209 -10.17 -2.31 9.03
N SER A 210 -9.29 -2.46 10.00
CA SER A 210 -9.59 -2.41 11.42
C SER A 210 -8.86 -1.24 12.05
N TRP A 211 -9.59 -0.33 12.68
CA TRP A 211 -9.04 0.75 13.47
C TRP A 211 -9.46 0.60 14.92
N ILE A 212 -8.48 0.34 15.78
CA ILE A 212 -8.66 0.01 17.20
C ILE A 212 -8.23 1.17 18.08
N ASN A 213 -8.62 1.13 19.34
CA ASN A 213 -8.37 2.17 20.33
C ASN A 213 -8.73 3.58 19.80
N CYS A 214 -9.78 3.67 18.98
CA CYS A 214 -10.17 4.93 18.34
C CYS A 214 -10.88 5.83 19.35
N PRO A 215 -10.32 7.01 19.69
CA PRO A 215 -11.04 7.98 20.48
C PRO A 215 -12.19 8.60 19.67
N PRO A 216 -13.24 9.14 20.32
CA PRO A 216 -14.44 9.65 19.64
C PRO A 216 -14.16 10.66 18.52
N PHE A 217 -13.13 11.50 18.68
CA PHE A 217 -12.76 12.50 17.66
C PHE A 217 -12.20 11.88 16.38
N ILE A 218 -11.49 10.74 16.48
CA ILE A 218 -11.01 9.99 15.32
C ILE A 218 -12.20 9.34 14.60
N VAL A 219 -13.12 8.71 15.35
CA VAL A 219 -14.35 8.12 14.78
C VAL A 219 -15.16 9.16 14.00
N ALA A 220 -15.36 10.35 14.58
CA ALA A 220 -16.06 11.45 13.94
C ALA A 220 -15.34 11.93 12.67
N PHE A 221 -14.01 12.08 12.74
CA PHE A 221 -13.19 12.46 11.59
C PHE A 221 -13.34 11.47 10.43
N ILE A 222 -13.21 10.17 10.72
CA ILE A 222 -13.32 9.10 9.73
C ILE A 222 -14.69 9.11 9.04
N ASN A 223 -15.76 9.18 9.84
CA ASN A 223 -17.12 9.17 9.33
C ASN A 223 -17.37 10.36 8.39
N LYS A 224 -16.82 11.53 8.70
CA LYS A 224 -17.02 12.75 7.93
C LYS A 224 -16.09 12.88 6.72
N TRP A 225 -14.83 12.48 6.84
CA TRP A 225 -13.78 12.82 5.86
C TRP A 225 -13.14 11.63 5.16
N VAL A 226 -13.37 10.40 5.61
CA VAL A 226 -12.82 9.19 4.96
C VAL A 226 -13.93 8.37 4.31
N LYS A 227 -14.97 8.00 5.08
CA LYS A 227 -16.07 7.15 4.60
C LYS A 227 -16.75 7.64 3.30
N PRO A 228 -16.90 8.95 3.04
CA PRO A 228 -17.51 9.41 1.78
C PRO A 228 -16.75 8.98 0.52
N PHE A 229 -15.43 8.76 0.61
CA PHE A 229 -14.61 8.30 -0.51
C PHE A 229 -14.65 6.77 -0.72
N LEU A 230 -15.22 6.02 0.23
CA LEU A 230 -15.27 4.56 0.18
C LEU A 230 -16.55 4.09 -0.52
N SER A 231 -16.43 3.09 -1.41
CA SER A 231 -17.60 2.37 -1.93
C SER A 231 -18.35 1.64 -0.80
N LYS A 232 -19.63 1.27 -1.02
CA LYS A 232 -20.39 0.46 -0.05
C LYS A 232 -19.60 -0.77 0.39
N LYS A 233 -19.06 -1.52 -0.58
CA LYS A 233 -18.23 -2.72 -0.33
C LYS A 233 -17.04 -2.46 0.58
N LEU A 234 -16.39 -1.30 0.49
CA LEU A 234 -15.25 -0.97 1.36
C LEU A 234 -15.69 -0.45 2.72
N ARG A 235 -16.82 0.27 2.80
CA ARG A 235 -17.41 0.67 4.08
C ARG A 235 -17.81 -0.55 4.91
N ASP A 236 -18.34 -1.59 4.26
CA ASP A 236 -18.72 -2.85 4.92
C ASP A 236 -17.48 -3.63 5.43
N ARG A 237 -16.27 -3.31 4.93
CA ARG A 237 -15.00 -3.89 5.37
C ARG A 237 -14.27 -3.04 6.41
N LEU A 238 -14.78 -1.84 6.70
CA LEU A 238 -14.19 -0.91 7.64
C LEU A 238 -14.81 -1.11 9.03
N TYR A 239 -13.97 -1.56 9.96
CA TYR A 239 -14.30 -1.76 11.36
C TYR A 239 -13.57 -0.72 12.20
N ILE A 240 -14.31 -0.01 13.06
CA ILE A 240 -13.78 1.08 13.90
C ILE A 240 -14.30 0.83 15.32
N THR A 241 -13.39 0.71 16.28
CA THR A 241 -13.72 0.44 17.67
C THR A 241 -12.85 1.25 18.62
N SER A 242 -13.39 1.57 19.80
CA SER A 242 -12.61 2.11 20.93
C SER A 242 -11.87 1.04 21.70
N ASN A 243 -12.14 -0.24 21.45
CA ASN A 243 -11.52 -1.36 22.14
C ASN A 243 -10.19 -1.76 21.47
N GLY A 244 -9.48 -2.70 22.12
CA GLY A 244 -8.17 -3.18 21.72
C GLY A 244 -8.16 -4.16 20.54
N ILE A 245 -6.99 -4.74 20.30
CA ILE A 245 -6.72 -5.64 19.18
C ILE A 245 -7.54 -6.94 19.27
N GLU A 246 -7.92 -7.35 20.48
CA GLU A 246 -8.64 -8.58 20.77
C GLU A 246 -10.00 -8.63 20.08
N GLU A 247 -10.63 -7.49 19.79
CA GLU A 247 -11.92 -7.46 19.10
C GLU A 247 -11.80 -7.71 17.59
N VAL A 248 -10.63 -7.45 17.00
CA VAL A 248 -10.48 -7.46 15.54
C VAL A 248 -9.79 -8.69 14.98
N ILE A 249 -9.03 -9.39 15.83
CA ILE A 249 -8.27 -10.60 15.48
C ILE A 249 -9.02 -11.90 15.72
N GLN A 250 -10.23 -11.87 16.31
CA GLN A 250 -11.00 -13.08 16.64
C GLN A 250 -11.26 -14.00 15.44
N ASP A 251 -11.39 -13.40 14.25
CA ASP A 251 -11.63 -14.13 13.00
C ASP A 251 -10.33 -14.58 12.30
N LEU A 252 -9.16 -14.28 12.88
CA LEU A 252 -7.85 -14.59 12.30
C LEU A 252 -7.17 -15.68 13.13
N GLU A 253 -6.87 -16.80 12.48
CA GLU A 253 -6.06 -17.85 13.10
C GLU A 253 -4.58 -17.45 13.13
N ASN A 254 -3.83 -18.02 14.09
CA ASN A 254 -2.37 -17.92 14.16
C ASN A 254 -1.79 -16.51 13.96
N VAL A 255 -2.44 -15.48 14.52
CA VAL A 255 -1.90 -14.11 14.52
C VAL A 255 -0.77 -14.04 15.54
N PRO A 256 0.50 -13.80 15.13
CA PRO A 256 1.58 -13.61 16.08
C PRO A 256 1.41 -12.22 16.69
N LEU A 257 1.02 -12.19 17.98
CA LEU A 257 0.70 -10.94 18.65
C LEU A 257 1.96 -10.11 18.91
N PRO A 258 1.98 -8.83 18.53
CA PRO A 258 3.07 -7.93 18.90
C PRO A 258 3.27 -7.83 20.41
N GLU A 259 4.51 -7.59 20.85
CA GLU A 259 4.88 -7.40 22.26
C GLU A 259 3.99 -6.40 23.01
N GLN A 260 3.60 -5.31 22.34
CA GLN A 260 2.74 -4.27 22.92
C GLN A 260 1.30 -4.73 23.24
N TYR A 261 0.89 -5.89 22.74
CA TYR A 261 -0.38 -6.55 23.06
C TYR A 261 -0.20 -7.85 23.84
N GLY A 262 0.95 -7.99 24.53
CA GLY A 262 1.22 -9.14 25.40
C GLY A 262 1.68 -10.41 24.68
N GLY A 263 2.02 -10.34 23.39
CA GLY A 263 2.68 -11.43 22.66
C GLY A 263 4.20 -11.31 22.64
N ASP A 264 4.84 -12.03 21.71
CA ASP A 264 6.30 -12.07 21.52
C ASP A 264 6.75 -11.69 20.10
N PHE A 265 5.83 -11.28 19.23
CA PHE A 265 6.18 -10.89 17.86
C PHE A 265 6.94 -9.55 17.86
N PRO A 266 8.18 -9.49 17.33
CA PRO A 266 9.06 -8.33 17.45
C PRO A 266 8.75 -7.27 16.38
N LEU A 267 7.51 -6.78 16.37
CA LEU A 267 6.97 -5.86 15.37
C LEU A 267 7.84 -4.60 15.19
N ARG A 268 8.33 -4.02 16.30
CA ARG A 268 9.18 -2.83 16.26
C ARG A 268 10.51 -3.11 15.56
N GLN A 269 11.11 -4.28 15.81
CA GLN A 269 12.34 -4.69 15.14
C GLN A 269 12.11 -4.85 13.63
N LEU A 270 11.00 -5.48 13.23
CA LEU A 270 10.65 -5.63 11.82
C LEU A 270 10.43 -4.27 11.14
N SER A 271 9.71 -3.36 11.80
CA SER A 271 9.49 -1.98 11.32
C SER A 271 10.81 -1.21 11.12
N GLU A 272 11.78 -1.43 12.01
CA GLU A 272 13.12 -0.85 11.89
C GLU A 272 13.89 -1.45 10.72
N GLN A 273 13.84 -2.77 10.53
CA GLN A 273 14.49 -3.42 9.39
C GLN A 273 13.93 -2.92 8.06
N TRP A 274 12.60 -2.76 7.93
CA TRP A 274 12.01 -2.14 6.74
C TRP A 274 12.54 -0.72 6.49
N ARG A 275 12.75 0.07 7.55
CA ARG A 275 13.34 1.42 7.44
C ARG A 275 14.79 1.36 6.95
N GLU A 276 15.59 0.42 7.46
CA GLU A 276 16.95 0.23 6.99
C GLU A 276 17.00 -0.19 5.51
N GLU A 277 16.09 -1.06 5.08
CA GLU A 277 15.98 -1.48 3.68
C GLU A 277 15.60 -0.35 2.72
N GLU A 278 14.76 0.57 3.18
CA GLU A 278 14.47 1.81 2.44
C GLU A 278 15.70 2.69 2.31
N ALA A 279 16.42 2.91 3.42
CA ALA A 279 17.66 3.70 3.43
C ALA A 279 18.72 3.12 2.48
N LYS A 280 18.90 1.79 2.45
CA LYS A 280 19.79 1.10 1.51
C LYS A 280 19.41 1.35 0.06
N ARG A 281 18.12 1.47 -0.23
CA ARG A 281 17.56 1.72 -1.58
C ARG A 281 17.29 3.20 -1.86
N ARG A 282 17.87 4.13 -1.09
CA ARG A 282 17.66 5.58 -1.26
C ARG A 282 17.79 6.04 -2.71
N GLN A 283 18.81 5.59 -3.43
CA GLN A 283 19.03 6.04 -4.81
C GLN A 283 17.89 5.65 -5.73
N TRP A 284 17.28 4.49 -5.53
CA TRP A 284 16.13 4.03 -6.28
C TRP A 284 14.87 4.86 -5.97
N TYR A 285 14.68 5.29 -4.73
CA TYR A 285 13.62 6.24 -4.35
C TYR A 285 13.80 7.60 -5.06
N LEU A 286 15.03 8.11 -5.09
CA LEU A 286 15.35 9.42 -5.67
C LEU A 286 15.37 9.42 -7.20
N ASN A 287 15.57 8.26 -7.82
CA ASN A 287 15.63 8.11 -9.28
C ASN A 287 14.35 7.48 -9.81
N GLU A 288 14.32 6.15 -9.98
CA GLU A 288 13.24 5.43 -10.68
C GLU A 288 11.85 5.73 -10.11
N LEU A 289 11.72 5.78 -8.78
CA LEU A 289 10.43 6.05 -8.13
C LEU A 289 10.01 7.52 -8.16
N SER A 290 10.93 8.43 -8.50
CA SER A 290 10.70 9.86 -8.66
C SER A 290 10.57 10.27 -10.14
N GLU A 291 10.71 9.34 -11.09
CA GLU A 291 10.42 9.59 -12.50
C GLU A 291 8.94 9.95 -12.70
N GLN A 292 8.69 10.95 -13.55
CA GLN A 292 7.37 11.50 -13.83
C GLN A 292 6.86 11.11 -15.21
N CYS A 293 5.54 11.17 -15.38
CA CYS A 293 4.90 10.97 -16.68
C CYS A 293 5.01 12.22 -17.56
N ASP A 294 5.08 12.01 -18.87
CA ASP A 294 4.94 13.04 -19.88
C ASP A 294 3.58 12.87 -20.58
N GLU A 295 2.56 13.55 -20.05
CA GLU A 295 1.18 13.46 -20.53
C GLU A 295 1.01 13.88 -22.00
N SER A 296 1.95 14.66 -22.55
CA SER A 296 1.91 15.06 -23.97
C SER A 296 2.11 13.88 -24.94
N LYS A 297 2.73 12.79 -24.46
CA LYS A 297 2.94 11.56 -25.22
C LYS A 297 1.82 10.53 -25.06
N ARG A 298 0.75 10.86 -24.32
CA ARG A 298 -0.33 9.91 -24.05
C ARG A 298 -1.09 9.65 -25.34
N VAL A 299 -1.18 8.39 -25.73
CA VAL A 299 -2.06 7.99 -26.83
C VAL A 299 -3.50 8.15 -26.36
N VAL A 300 -4.21 9.12 -26.91
CA VAL A 300 -5.64 9.31 -26.67
C VAL A 300 -6.40 8.44 -27.66
N SER A 301 -7.22 7.52 -27.18
CA SER A 301 -8.15 6.76 -28.02
C SER A 301 -9.14 7.72 -28.69
N GLU A 302 -9.31 7.60 -30.01
CA GLU A 302 -10.34 8.34 -30.76
C GLU A 302 -11.77 7.93 -30.33
N ASP A 303 -11.92 6.73 -29.75
CA ASP A 303 -13.14 6.27 -29.12
C ASP A 303 -13.17 6.67 -27.63
N PRO A 304 -14.04 7.62 -27.22
CA PRO A 304 -14.15 8.07 -25.83
C PRO A 304 -14.83 7.05 -24.90
N THR A 305 -15.39 5.97 -25.45
CA THR A 305 -15.97 4.85 -24.68
C THR A 305 -14.97 3.73 -24.42
N ASN A 306 -13.79 3.82 -25.02
CA ASN A 306 -12.74 2.81 -24.89
C ASN A 306 -12.20 2.76 -23.44
N PRO A 307 -12.44 1.66 -22.70
CA PRO A 307 -12.06 1.57 -21.28
C PRO A 307 -10.54 1.45 -21.07
N TYR A 308 -9.76 1.25 -22.14
CA TYR A 308 -8.32 1.00 -22.07
C TYR A 308 -7.46 2.26 -22.03
N PHE A 309 -8.04 3.43 -22.30
CA PHE A 309 -7.33 4.70 -22.29
C PHE A 309 -8.03 5.62 -21.30
N GLY A 310 -7.31 6.03 -20.26
CA GLY A 310 -7.83 6.81 -19.14
C GLY A 310 -8.79 7.89 -19.63
N VAL A 311 -9.99 7.94 -19.05
CA VAL A 311 -11.08 8.83 -19.44
C VAL A 311 -10.50 10.22 -19.75
N PRO A 312 -10.45 10.63 -21.03
CA PRO A 312 -9.97 11.96 -21.38
C PRO A 312 -10.91 12.97 -20.74
N GLY A 313 -10.47 13.63 -19.66
CA GLY A 313 -11.22 14.70 -19.01
C GLY A 313 -11.77 14.44 -17.60
N SER A 314 -11.51 13.30 -16.93
CA SER A 314 -11.99 13.11 -15.54
C SER A 314 -11.24 13.95 -14.48
N LEU A 315 -10.12 14.60 -14.83
CA LEU A 315 -9.32 15.39 -13.89
C LEU A 315 -9.38 16.91 -14.14
N LYS A 316 -10.06 17.38 -15.20
CA LYS A 316 -10.18 18.82 -15.51
C LYS A 316 -11.39 19.54 -14.86
N ARG A 317 -12.19 18.87 -14.02
CA ARG A 317 -13.22 19.53 -13.18
C ARG A 317 -12.79 19.61 -11.72
N LEU A 318 -11.67 20.28 -11.48
CA LEU A 318 -11.32 20.86 -10.18
C LEU A 318 -11.05 22.36 -10.40
N VAL A 319 -12.07 23.06 -10.89
CA VAL A 319 -12.19 24.50 -10.66
C VAL A 319 -13.26 24.62 -9.60
N VAL A 320 -12.83 25.06 -8.43
CA VAL A 320 -13.70 25.43 -7.32
C VAL A 320 -14.32 26.77 -7.71
N ASP A 321 -15.64 26.83 -7.78
CA ASP A 321 -16.38 28.09 -7.59
C ASP A 321 -16.62 28.28 -6.09
#